data_AF-A0A496D8P5-F1
#
_entry.id   AF-A0A496D8P5-F1
#
_cell.length_a   1.000
_cell.length_b   1.000
_cell.length_c   1.000
_cell.angle_alpha   90.00
_cell.angle_beta   90.00
_cell.angle_gamma   90.00
#
_symmetry.space_group_name_H-M   'P 1'
#
loop_
_entity.id
_entity.type
_entity.pdbx_description
1 polymer ?
#
loop_
_entity_poly.entity_id
_entity_poly.type
_entity_poly.pdbx_seq_one_letter_code
_entity_poly.pdbx_strand_id
1 'polypeptide(L)'
;MTYFQNIHSLADLKKEYRRLALEHHPDKGGDTAIMQQVNTEFGRLFEAWKDKPDVFATSTGYEYDYPGATAKEYTEYVYNEYRWKGRNYKGQHAPEIVELIRAWFRETYPGYKFSVRRENCHSIHIRLMKADFEAFTKESGK
;
A
#
# COMPACT_ATOMS: atom_id res chain seq x y z
N MET A 1 -12.67 5.66 23.34
CA MET A 1 -12.04 5.70 22.01
C MET A 1 -12.72 6.78 21.22
N THR A 2 -11.96 7.71 20.64
CA THR A 2 -12.52 8.92 20.01
C THR A 2 -12.62 8.72 18.51
N TYR A 3 -11.60 8.12 17.90
CA TYR A 3 -11.50 7.99 16.43
C TYR A 3 -11.79 6.59 15.91
N PHE A 4 -11.50 5.54 16.69
CA PHE A 4 -11.71 4.16 16.27
C PHE A 4 -12.95 3.59 16.94
N GLN A 5 -13.99 3.29 16.16
CA GLN A 5 -15.24 2.71 16.63
C GLN A 5 -15.51 1.38 15.93
N ASN A 6 -16.11 0.42 16.66
CA ASN A 6 -16.52 -0.87 16.11
C ASN A 6 -15.38 -1.65 15.40
N ILE A 7 -14.18 -1.67 16.01
CA ILE A 7 -13.05 -2.46 15.51
C ILE A 7 -13.19 -3.91 15.97
N HIS A 8 -13.27 -4.83 15.02
CA HIS A 8 -13.49 -6.27 15.28
C HIS A 8 -12.28 -7.14 14.92
N SER A 9 -11.29 -6.58 14.21
CA SER A 9 -10.08 -7.29 13.79
C SER A 9 -8.90 -6.34 13.62
N LEU A 10 -7.69 -6.89 13.48
CA LEU A 10 -6.52 -6.11 13.12
C LEU A 10 -6.67 -5.51 11.70
N ALA A 11 -7.30 -6.25 10.79
CA ALA A 11 -7.57 -5.79 9.43
C ALA A 11 -8.53 -4.60 9.40
N ASP A 12 -9.60 -4.61 10.20
CA ASP A 12 -10.51 -3.47 10.36
C ASP A 12 -9.78 -2.24 10.90
N LEU A 13 -8.92 -2.44 11.90
CA LEU A 13 -8.12 -1.36 12.47
C LEU A 13 -7.22 -0.72 11.42
N LYS A 14 -6.51 -1.53 10.63
CA LYS A 14 -5.62 -1.09 9.54
C LYS A 14 -6.37 -0.32 8.47
N LYS A 15 -7.53 -0.84 8.05
CA LYS A 15 -8.43 -0.18 7.10
C LYS A 15 -8.87 1.19 7.59
N GLU A 16 -9.37 1.26 8.83
CA GLU A 16 -9.88 2.50 9.40
C GLU A 16 -8.77 3.51 9.65
N TYR A 17 -7.58 3.06 10.06
CA TYR A 17 -6.41 3.91 10.17
C TYR A 17 -6.07 4.59 8.84
N ARG A 18 -6.04 3.84 7.74
CA ARG A 18 -5.78 4.41 6.41
C ARG A 18 -6.85 5.42 6.01
N ARG A 19 -8.13 5.19 6.35
CA ARG A 19 -9.22 6.15 6.12
C ARG A 19 -9.01 7.45 6.91
N LEU A 20 -8.75 7.35 8.21
CA LEU A 20 -8.50 8.50 9.08
C LEU A 20 -7.23 9.26 8.68
N ALA A 21 -6.18 8.55 8.28
CA ALA A 21 -4.95 9.18 7.82
C ALA A 21 -5.18 9.94 6.49
N LEU A 22 -6.01 9.42 5.57
CA LEU A 22 -6.41 10.16 4.36
C LEU A 22 -7.18 11.45 4.66
N GLU A 23 -7.94 11.47 5.76
CA GLU A 23 -8.77 12.60 6.17
C GLU A 23 -7.97 13.67 6.93
N HIS A 24 -7.10 13.25 7.86
CA HIS A 24 -6.51 14.15 8.84
C HIS A 24 -5.01 14.41 8.66
N HIS A 25 -4.34 13.78 7.70
CA HIS A 25 -2.90 14.00 7.56
C HIS A 25 -2.59 15.46 7.13
N PRO A 26 -1.63 16.15 7.78
CA PRO A 26 -1.32 17.56 7.50
C PRO A 26 -0.88 17.83 6.06
N ASP A 27 -0.17 16.91 5.42
CA ASP A 27 0.22 17.03 4.00
C ASP A 27 -0.98 17.02 3.03
N LYS A 28 -2.19 16.69 3.50
CA LYS A 28 -3.47 16.83 2.77
C LYS A 28 -4.34 17.99 3.24
N GLY A 29 -3.80 18.86 4.10
CA GLY A 29 -4.54 19.95 4.71
C GLY A 29 -5.33 19.56 5.97
N GLY A 30 -5.06 18.38 6.52
CA GLY A 30 -5.63 17.95 7.80
C GLY A 30 -4.91 18.55 9.02
N ASP A 31 -5.40 18.22 10.21
CA ASP A 31 -4.88 18.76 11.47
C ASP A 31 -3.83 17.83 12.10
N THR A 32 -2.64 18.38 12.37
CA THR A 32 -1.52 17.64 12.97
C THR A 32 -1.86 17.06 14.34
N ALA A 33 -2.59 17.79 15.20
CA ALA A 33 -2.96 17.32 16.53
C ALA A 33 -3.97 16.17 16.45
N ILE A 34 -4.92 16.24 15.51
CA ILE A 34 -5.84 15.12 15.23
C ILE A 34 -5.07 13.90 14.75
N MET A 35 -4.17 14.04 13.78
CA MET A 35 -3.36 12.91 13.28
C MET A 35 -2.49 12.29 14.38
N GLN A 36 -1.92 13.10 15.28
CA GLN A 36 -1.18 12.61 16.45
C GLN A 36 -2.06 11.80 17.40
N GLN A 37 -3.30 12.23 17.65
CA GLN A 37 -4.26 11.48 18.46
C GLN A 37 -4.66 10.16 17.78
N VAL A 38 -4.92 10.18 16.47
CA VAL A 38 -5.21 8.99 15.67
C VAL A 38 -4.05 8.00 15.77
N ASN A 39 -2.80 8.42 15.57
CA ASN A 39 -1.62 7.55 15.71
C ASN A 39 -1.48 6.96 17.11
N THR A 40 -1.79 7.76 18.14
CA THR A 40 -1.72 7.31 19.54
C THR A 40 -2.76 6.24 19.83
N GLU A 41 -4.00 6.46 19.40
CA GLU A 41 -5.10 5.51 19.60
C GLU A 41 -4.89 4.24 18.77
N PHE A 42 -4.43 4.39 17.52
CA PHE A 42 -4.03 3.29 16.65
C PHE A 42 -2.97 2.42 17.30
N GLY A 43 -1.89 3.00 17.84
CA GLY A 43 -0.83 2.25 18.50
C GLY A 43 -1.35 1.40 19.66
N ARG A 44 -2.21 1.96 20.52
CA ARG A 44 -2.82 1.22 21.63
C ARG A 44 -3.69 0.05 21.15
N LEU A 45 -4.51 0.29 20.13
CA LEU A 45 -5.37 -0.73 19.54
C LEU A 45 -4.56 -1.81 18.85
N PHE A 46 -3.52 -1.43 18.12
CA PHE A 46 -2.66 -2.36 17.39
C PHE A 46 -2.04 -3.38 18.34
N GLU A 47 -1.50 -2.94 19.47
CA GLU A 47 -0.97 -3.84 20.50
C GLU A 47 -2.05 -4.77 21.08
N ALA A 48 -3.30 -4.32 21.18
CA ALA A 48 -4.41 -5.14 21.67
C ALA A 48 -4.93 -6.16 20.64
N TRP A 49 -4.63 -5.98 19.35
CA TRP A 49 -5.12 -6.83 18.26
C TRP A 49 -4.03 -7.67 17.58
N LYS A 50 -2.74 -7.31 17.67
CA LYS A 50 -1.66 -7.94 16.90
C LYS A 50 -1.47 -9.45 17.13
N ASP A 51 -1.79 -9.95 18.32
CA ASP A 51 -1.62 -11.36 18.68
C ASP A 51 -2.95 -12.14 18.64
N LYS A 52 -4.06 -11.47 18.33
CA LYS A 52 -5.36 -12.13 18.25
C LYS A 52 -5.48 -12.85 16.91
N PRO A 53 -5.98 -14.10 16.89
CA PRO A 53 -6.27 -14.76 15.63
C PRO A 53 -7.33 -13.95 14.89
N ASP A 54 -7.08 -13.66 13.61
CA ASP A 54 -8.07 -13.02 12.78
C ASP A 54 -9.26 -13.98 12.61
N VAL A 55 -10.41 -13.60 13.16
CA VAL A 55 -11.67 -14.32 12.96
C VAL A 55 -12.37 -13.66 11.79
N PHE A 56 -12.15 -14.19 10.58
CA PHE A 56 -12.69 -13.61 9.34
C PHE A 56 -14.19 -13.88 9.22
N ALA A 57 -15.03 -12.95 9.66
CA ALA A 57 -16.45 -12.94 9.26
C ALA A 57 -16.60 -12.49 7.78
N THR A 58 -15.75 -11.57 7.34
CA THR A 58 -15.68 -11.01 5.97
C THR A 58 -14.27 -10.50 5.69
N SER A 59 -13.72 -10.73 4.49
CA SER A 59 -12.42 -10.16 4.09
C SER A 59 -12.56 -8.68 3.76
N THR A 60 -11.76 -7.87 4.44
CA THR A 60 -11.63 -6.41 4.30
C THR A 60 -10.64 -6.00 3.21
N GLY A 61 -9.72 -6.91 2.83
CA GLY A 61 -8.61 -6.66 1.91
C GLY A 61 -7.32 -6.18 2.59
N TYR A 62 -7.32 -6.02 3.92
CA TYR A 62 -6.18 -5.50 4.70
C TYR A 62 -5.52 -6.55 5.60
N GLU A 63 -5.95 -7.81 5.50
CA GLU A 63 -5.46 -8.94 6.33
C GLU A 63 -3.94 -9.11 6.19
N TYR A 64 -3.45 -9.00 4.95
CA TYR A 64 -2.03 -9.14 4.60
C TYR A 64 -1.33 -7.79 4.40
N ASP A 65 -1.94 -6.68 4.83
CA ASP A 65 -1.33 -5.36 4.71
C ASP A 65 -0.20 -5.22 5.73
N TYR A 66 1.05 -5.15 5.24
CA TYR A 66 2.29 -5.10 6.03
C TYR A 66 2.33 -6.15 7.18
N PRO A 67 2.43 -7.45 6.86
CA PRO A 67 2.41 -8.50 7.86
C PRO A 67 3.66 -8.42 8.75
N GLY A 68 3.48 -8.62 10.06
CA GLY A 68 4.57 -8.59 11.04
C GLY A 68 5.09 -7.20 11.42
N ALA A 69 4.54 -6.12 10.85
CA ALA A 69 4.92 -4.76 11.22
C ALA A 69 4.45 -4.42 12.64
N THR A 70 5.27 -3.65 13.37
CA THR A 70 4.82 -2.93 14.57
C THR A 70 3.87 -1.80 14.19
N ALA A 71 3.12 -1.26 15.16
CA ALA A 71 2.25 -0.11 14.92
C ALA A 71 3.02 1.08 14.31
N LYS A 72 4.24 1.35 14.82
CA LYS A 72 5.09 2.42 14.33
C LYS A 72 5.51 2.18 12.89
N GLU A 73 6.05 1.00 12.57
CA GLU A 73 6.45 0.66 11.20
C GLU A 73 5.26 0.74 10.25
N TYR A 74 4.08 0.23 10.66
CA TYR A 74 2.86 0.32 9.87
C TYR A 74 2.49 1.78 9.54
N THR A 75 2.46 2.66 10.56
CA THR A 75 2.17 4.09 10.31
C THR A 75 3.21 4.73 9.38
N GLU A 76 4.48 4.37 9.52
CA GLU A 76 5.56 4.87 8.67
C GLU A 76 5.44 4.39 7.22
N TYR A 77 5.08 3.13 7.02
CA TYR A 77 4.84 2.56 5.70
C TYR A 77 3.65 3.22 5.01
N VAL A 78 2.54 3.43 5.72
CA VAL A 78 1.37 4.14 5.19
C VAL A 78 1.74 5.58 4.80
N TYR A 79 2.50 6.29 5.63
CA TYR A 79 2.92 7.66 5.31
C TYR A 79 3.90 7.69 4.12
N ASN A 80 4.83 6.74 4.04
CA ASN A 80 5.72 6.61 2.90
C ASN A 80 4.93 6.33 1.62
N GLU A 81 3.97 5.40 1.68
CA GLU A 81 3.11 5.04 0.56
C GLU A 81 2.34 6.27 0.04
N TYR A 82 1.82 7.11 0.94
CA TYR A 82 1.05 8.30 0.56
C TYR A 82 1.87 9.58 0.36
N ARG A 83 3.20 9.54 0.54
CA ARG A 83 4.12 10.69 0.48
C ARG A 83 3.84 11.79 1.49
N TRP A 84 3.48 11.36 2.69
CA TRP A 84 3.08 12.21 3.80
C TRP A 84 4.23 12.45 4.80
N LYS A 85 5.45 12.41 4.30
CA LYS A 85 6.68 12.61 5.09
C LYS A 85 7.18 14.05 5.00
N GLY A 86 6.32 14.98 4.62
CA GLY A 86 6.62 16.39 4.46
C GLY A 86 7.40 16.73 3.19
N ARG A 87 7.57 18.03 2.95
CA ARG A 87 8.16 18.62 1.73
C ARG A 87 9.58 18.16 1.39
N ASN A 88 10.31 17.54 2.33
CA ASN A 88 11.68 17.08 2.14
C ASN A 88 11.77 15.58 1.76
N TYR A 89 10.65 14.87 1.66
CA TYR A 89 10.66 13.45 1.30
C TYR A 89 10.87 13.25 -0.20
N LYS A 90 11.96 12.55 -0.57
CA LYS A 90 12.34 12.25 -1.96
C LYS A 90 11.98 10.83 -2.41
N GLY A 91 11.07 10.14 -1.71
CA GLY A 91 10.71 8.75 -2.03
C GLY A 91 9.91 8.63 -3.33
N GLN A 92 10.17 7.56 -4.08
CA GLN A 92 9.49 7.25 -5.34
C GLN A 92 8.18 6.48 -5.06
N HIS A 93 7.06 6.99 -5.57
CA HIS A 93 5.73 6.39 -5.40
C HIS A 93 5.57 5.22 -6.37
N ALA A 94 5.09 4.07 -5.91
CA ALA A 94 5.00 2.88 -6.78
C ALA A 94 4.22 3.13 -8.10
N PRO A 95 3.08 3.85 -8.10
CA PRO A 95 2.44 4.31 -9.34
C PRO A 95 3.31 5.18 -10.25
N GLU A 96 4.16 6.06 -9.71
CA GLU A 96 5.10 6.83 -10.54
C GLU A 96 6.18 5.96 -11.13
N ILE A 97 6.72 5.00 -10.37
CA ILE A 97 7.67 4.02 -10.88
C ILE A 97 7.00 3.19 -11.99
N VAL A 98 5.73 2.79 -11.81
CA VAL A 98 4.93 2.10 -12.83
C VAL A 98 4.82 2.95 -14.10
N GLU A 99 4.52 4.25 -13.99
CA GLU A 99 4.42 5.13 -15.16
C GLU A 99 5.77 5.38 -15.84
N LEU A 100 6.86 5.54 -15.07
CA LEU A 100 8.21 5.64 -15.61
C LEU A 100 8.59 4.38 -16.40
N ILE A 101 8.33 3.20 -15.84
CA ILE A 101 8.57 1.91 -16.51
C ILE A 101 7.71 1.80 -17.78
N ARG A 102 6.44 2.20 -17.73
CA ARG A 102 5.55 2.21 -18.91
C ARG A 102 6.06 3.14 -20.00
N ALA A 103 6.53 4.34 -19.64
CA ALA A 103 7.11 5.29 -20.59
C ALA A 103 8.37 4.70 -21.25
N TRP A 104 9.29 4.17 -20.44
CA TRP A 104 10.51 3.53 -20.93
C TRP A 104 10.22 2.36 -21.89
N PHE A 105 9.23 1.50 -21.58
CA PHE A 105 8.83 0.42 -22.48
C PHE A 105 8.27 0.91 -23.81
N ARG A 106 7.46 1.99 -23.81
CA ARG A 106 6.92 2.57 -25.05
C ARG A 106 8.02 3.14 -25.95
N GLU A 107 9.02 3.75 -25.35
CA GLU A 107 10.16 4.34 -26.08
C GLU A 107 11.12 3.26 -26.59
N THR A 108 11.44 2.27 -25.76
CA THR A 108 12.44 1.24 -26.07
C THR A 108 11.89 0.15 -26.99
N TYR A 109 10.60 -0.20 -26.85
CA TYR A 109 9.96 -1.30 -27.57
C TYR A 109 8.58 -0.89 -28.13
N PRO A 110 8.52 0.04 -29.10
CA PRO A 110 7.26 0.59 -29.61
C PRO A 110 6.35 -0.44 -30.29
N GLY A 111 6.91 -1.54 -30.80
CA GLY A 111 6.15 -2.64 -31.40
C GLY A 111 5.57 -3.64 -30.38
N TYR A 112 5.97 -3.54 -29.10
CA TYR A 112 5.65 -4.55 -28.09
C TYR A 112 4.58 -4.01 -27.14
N LYS A 113 3.83 -4.92 -26.52
CA LYS A 113 2.80 -4.59 -25.53
C LYS A 113 3.19 -5.18 -24.19
N PHE A 114 3.40 -4.32 -23.20
CA PHE A 114 3.63 -4.72 -21.81
C PHE A 114 2.43 -4.37 -20.93
N SER A 115 2.11 -5.24 -19.98
CA SER A 115 1.25 -4.91 -18.84
C SER A 115 2.13 -4.68 -17.62
N VAL A 116 2.15 -3.45 -17.11
CA VAL A 116 2.86 -3.08 -15.88
C VAL A 116 1.80 -2.75 -14.83
N ARG A 117 1.73 -3.54 -13.77
CA ARG A 117 0.75 -3.37 -12.70
C ARG A 117 1.41 -3.46 -11.34
N ARG A 118 0.91 -2.66 -10.41
CA ARG A 118 1.12 -2.87 -8.98
C ARG A 118 0.01 -3.79 -8.50
N GLU A 119 0.33 -5.03 -8.14
CA GLU A 119 -0.64 -5.93 -7.51
C GLU A 119 -0.71 -5.65 -5.99
N ASN A 120 0.41 -5.24 -5.35
CA ASN A 120 0.52 -5.08 -3.89
C ASN A 120 1.41 -3.88 -3.48
N CYS A 121 1.63 -3.68 -2.17
CA CYS A 121 2.42 -2.56 -1.66
C CYS A 121 3.92 -2.63 -2.00
N HIS A 122 4.43 -3.81 -2.38
CA HIS A 122 5.85 -4.15 -2.40
C HIS A 122 6.37 -4.66 -3.75
N SER A 123 5.52 -4.81 -4.76
CA SER A 123 5.90 -5.42 -6.04
C SER A 123 5.30 -4.70 -7.25
N ILE A 124 6.09 -4.65 -8.33
CA ILE A 124 5.63 -4.23 -9.66
C ILE A 124 5.73 -5.45 -10.57
N HIS A 125 4.59 -5.87 -11.11
CA HIS A 125 4.47 -7.00 -12.01
C HIS A 125 4.50 -6.51 -13.45
N ILE A 126 5.44 -7.06 -14.22
CA ILE A 126 5.61 -6.73 -15.64
C ILE A 126 5.35 -8.01 -16.44
N ARG A 127 4.43 -7.94 -17.41
CA ARG A 127 4.11 -9.04 -18.32
C ARG A 127 4.26 -8.58 -19.76
N LEU A 128 5.01 -9.32 -20.57
CA LEU A 128 5.04 -9.15 -22.02
C LEU A 128 3.77 -9.80 -22.61
N MET A 129 2.93 -8.99 -23.25
CA MET A 129 1.63 -9.40 -23.80
C MET A 129 1.70 -9.63 -25.32
N LYS A 130 2.58 -8.91 -26.01
CA LYS A 130 2.79 -9.03 -27.45
C LYS A 130 4.21 -8.60 -27.78
N ALA A 131 4.90 -9.39 -28.60
CA ALA A 131 6.15 -9.04 -29.27
C ALA A 131 6.06 -9.45 -30.74
N ASP A 132 7.03 -9.01 -31.54
CA ASP A 132 7.21 -9.43 -32.94
C ASP A 132 7.92 -10.79 -33.08
N PHE A 133 8.29 -11.41 -31.95
CA PHE A 133 8.80 -12.77 -31.88
C PHE A 133 7.99 -13.60 -30.86
N GLU A 134 8.03 -14.91 -31.03
CA GLU A 134 7.41 -15.85 -30.10
C GLU A 134 8.29 -15.98 -28.85
N ALA A 135 8.07 -15.08 -27.89
CA ALA A 135 8.90 -14.98 -26.69
C ALA A 135 8.81 -16.18 -25.75
N PHE A 136 7.74 -16.97 -25.85
CA PHE A 136 7.54 -18.19 -25.08
C PHE A 136 7.18 -19.32 -26.04
N THR A 137 8.04 -20.32 -26.13
CA THR A 137 7.75 -21.55 -26.86
C THR A 137 7.00 -22.52 -25.93
N LYS A 138 6.41 -23.59 -26.50
CA LYS A 138 5.80 -24.67 -25.71
C LYS A 138 6.75 -25.32 -24.69
N GLU A 139 8.06 -25.11 -24.83
CA GLU A 139 9.10 -25.63 -23.93
C GLU A 139 9.47 -24.63 -22.82
N SER A 140 9.16 -23.34 -22.97
CA SER A 140 9.52 -22.29 -22.00
C SER A 140 8.77 -22.38 -20.66
N GLY A 141 7.80 -23.30 -20.54
CA GLY A 141 7.00 -23.52 -19.32
C GLY A 141 7.12 -24.92 -18.71
N LYS A 142 8.16 -25.69 -19.09
CA LYS A 142 8.52 -26.94 -18.42
C LYS A 142 9.48 -26.69 -17.25
#